data_AF-A0A958NRQ5-F1
#
_entry.id   AF-A0A958NRQ5-F1
#
_cell.length_a   1.000
_cell.length_b   1.000
_cell.length_c   1.000
_cell.angle_alpha   90.00
_cell.angle_beta   90.00
_cell.angle_gamma   90.00
#
_symmetry.space_group_name_H-M   'P 1'
#
loop_
_entity.id
_entity.type
_entity.pdbx_description
1 polymer ?
#
loop_
_entity_poly.entity_id
_entity_poly.type
_entity_poly.pdbx_seq_one_letter_code
_entity_poly.pdbx_strand_id
1 'polypeptide(L)'
;MDTVTEKRLKQAEEYFYSCRLVEAYNILRRYFDRIPFRLEPGHAKYIGFFTRVLLEMGKTHELDFYIGELEKHYAQLNTPEVTYQLGMVFLSKGELNHAKEKFEETIRNPNGHGYHVKAKMCLMRYYEIKKDYTSCRLLLDSIPPQPDAMTNTLLDIWRANILRYEGKFDASDLILDDLQRRVTFEANWYEYVYVRFIQAWVQLDRKNYVEASKIIEEVKLKVESKRSKTVNIILDELKTALAERTSVGHIEYQSDDSRSGYIVKYLGKCVHLRRSNPKEKLLMLFLKHRFLEKDVIVSTLCGREYVPKVDDRLIYSQIHSLRKQFKSLGLPKNVICSENNGYRLVPTVKRIRGMA
;
A
#
# COMPACT_ATOMS: atom_id res chain seq x y z
N MET A 1 -2.94 29.77 27.23
CA MET A 1 -4.09 28.89 26.96
C MET A 1 -4.93 28.68 28.21
N ASP A 2 -6.23 28.94 28.16
CA ASP A 2 -7.15 28.58 29.25
C ASP A 2 -7.40 27.06 29.29
N THR A 3 -7.79 26.54 30.46
CA THR A 3 -8.00 25.10 30.72
C THR A 3 -9.09 24.48 29.83
N VAL A 4 -10.08 25.28 29.42
CA VAL A 4 -11.18 24.85 28.56
C VAL A 4 -10.70 24.59 27.13
N THR A 5 -9.86 25.50 26.62
CA THR A 5 -9.26 25.42 25.30
C THR A 5 -8.30 24.24 25.21
N GLU A 6 -7.44 24.06 26.21
CA GLU A 6 -6.54 22.91 26.26
C GLU A 6 -7.31 21.59 26.25
N LYS A 7 -8.40 21.48 27.03
CA LYS A 7 -9.27 20.29 27.06
C LYS A 7 -9.89 20.01 25.69
N ARG A 8 -10.35 21.04 24.97
CA ARG A 8 -10.91 20.88 23.62
C ARG A 8 -9.86 20.41 22.61
N LEU A 9 -8.65 20.94 22.69
CA LEU A 9 -7.58 20.55 21.77
C LEU A 9 -7.10 19.11 22.02
N LYS A 10 -7.04 18.67 23.28
CA LYS A 10 -6.84 17.25 23.63
C LYS A 10 -7.97 16.36 23.09
N GLN A 11 -9.22 16.82 23.20
CA GLN A 11 -10.36 16.10 22.61
C GLN A 11 -10.25 15.98 21.08
N ALA A 12 -9.72 17.00 20.39
CA ALA A 12 -9.47 16.92 18.95
C ALA A 12 -8.41 15.87 18.60
N GLU A 13 -7.37 15.73 19.43
CA GLU A 13 -6.34 14.69 19.32
C GLU A 13 -6.95 13.29 19.50
N GLU A 14 -7.81 13.09 20.51
CA GLU A 14 -8.57 11.83 20.69
C GLU A 14 -9.48 11.51 19.51
N TYR A 15 -10.16 12.51 18.96
CA TYR A 15 -10.98 12.36 17.76
C TYR A 15 -10.14 12.01 16.53
N PHE A 16 -8.95 12.57 16.39
CA PHE A 16 -8.03 12.17 15.34
C PHE A 16 -7.66 10.68 15.45
N TYR A 17 -7.23 10.21 16.62
CA TYR A 17 -6.79 8.82 16.82
C TYR A 17 -7.95 7.79 16.78
N SER A 18 -9.19 8.20 17.03
CA SER A 18 -10.40 7.37 16.83
C SER A 18 -10.98 7.45 15.41
N CYS A 19 -10.28 8.15 14.49
CA CYS A 19 -10.66 8.34 13.09
C CYS A 19 -11.99 9.11 12.93
N ARG A 20 -12.27 10.02 13.85
CA ARG A 20 -13.39 10.98 13.86
C ARG A 20 -12.92 12.33 13.31
N LEU A 21 -12.44 12.31 12.06
CA LEU A 21 -11.72 13.43 11.46
C LEU A 21 -12.58 14.70 11.31
N VAL A 22 -13.89 14.56 11.08
CA VAL A 22 -14.79 15.71 10.96
C VAL A 22 -14.92 16.45 12.30
N GLU A 23 -15.02 15.72 13.40
CA GLU A 23 -15.11 16.30 14.73
C GLU A 23 -13.78 16.92 15.17
N ALA A 24 -12.66 16.26 14.90
CA ALA A 24 -11.32 16.84 15.09
C ALA A 24 -11.16 18.15 14.29
N TYR A 25 -11.56 18.13 13.01
CA TYR A 25 -11.55 19.30 12.13
C TYR A 25 -12.37 20.45 12.71
N ASN A 26 -13.59 20.21 13.14
CA ASN A 26 -14.47 21.26 13.66
C ASN A 26 -13.90 21.96 14.90
N ILE A 27 -13.22 21.22 15.78
CA ILE A 27 -12.57 21.80 16.96
C ILE A 27 -11.36 22.63 16.53
N LEU A 28 -10.47 22.06 15.72
CA LEU A 28 -9.22 22.70 15.30
C LEU A 28 -9.49 23.93 14.42
N ARG A 29 -10.45 23.83 13.49
CA ARG A 29 -10.87 24.96 12.65
C ARG A 29 -11.35 26.13 13.49
N ARG A 30 -12.24 25.91 14.45
CA ARG A 30 -12.73 26.98 15.35
C ARG A 30 -11.61 27.61 16.19
N TYR A 31 -10.63 26.80 16.56
CA TYR A 31 -9.47 27.28 17.30
C TYR A 31 -8.60 28.20 16.44
N PHE A 32 -8.35 27.79 15.19
CA PHE A 32 -7.49 28.48 14.24
C PHE A 32 -8.20 29.54 13.36
N ASP A 33 -9.52 29.65 13.45
CA ASP A 33 -10.33 30.67 12.74
C ASP A 33 -10.24 32.07 13.36
N ARG A 34 -9.66 32.19 14.56
CA ARG A 34 -9.49 33.47 15.24
C ARG A 34 -8.31 34.23 14.63
N ILE A 35 -8.57 35.00 13.59
CA ILE A 35 -7.60 35.95 13.02
C ILE A 35 -7.57 37.23 13.88
N PRO A 36 -6.39 37.81 14.17
CA PRO A 36 -5.05 37.35 13.78
C PRO A 36 -4.55 36.20 14.65
N PHE A 37 -3.79 35.29 14.03
CA PHE A 37 -3.03 34.24 14.70
C PHE A 37 -2.08 34.86 15.74
N ARG A 38 -2.50 34.94 17.00
CA ARG A 38 -1.59 35.24 18.10
C ARG A 38 -0.91 33.94 18.50
N LEU A 39 0.38 33.81 18.24
CA LEU A 39 1.18 32.66 18.63
C LEU A 39 1.16 32.47 20.16
N GLU A 40 0.61 31.35 20.63
CA GLU A 40 0.88 30.85 21.97
C GLU A 40 1.82 29.65 21.92
N PRO A 41 2.66 29.41 22.95
CA PRO A 41 3.60 28.28 22.99
C PRO A 41 3.01 26.88 22.77
N GLY A 42 1.68 26.69 22.88
CA GLY A 42 1.00 25.44 22.54
C GLY A 42 0.45 25.35 21.11
N HIS A 43 0.51 26.44 20.32
CA HIS A 43 -0.08 26.49 18.98
C HIS A 43 0.62 25.58 17.99
N ALA A 44 1.93 25.40 18.13
CA ALA A 44 2.75 24.69 17.16
C ALA A 44 2.40 23.17 17.13
N LYS A 45 2.09 22.54 18.26
CA LYS A 45 1.63 21.15 18.34
C LYS A 45 0.32 21.00 17.58
N TYR A 46 -0.64 21.87 17.86
CA TYR A 46 -1.99 21.73 17.32
C TYR A 46 -2.11 22.16 15.85
N ILE A 47 -1.27 23.07 15.36
CA ILE A 47 -1.24 23.39 13.92
C ILE A 47 -0.72 22.19 13.12
N GLY A 48 0.25 21.45 13.66
CA GLY A 48 0.70 20.19 13.08
C GLY A 48 -0.37 19.10 13.04
N PHE A 49 -1.12 18.94 14.13
CA PHE A 49 -2.29 18.06 14.13
C PHE A 49 -3.35 18.52 13.12
N PHE A 50 -3.57 19.83 13.00
CA PHE A 50 -4.56 20.37 12.09
C PHE A 50 -4.16 20.18 10.63
N THR A 51 -2.91 20.47 10.25
CA THR A 51 -2.42 20.19 8.89
C THR A 51 -2.55 18.70 8.57
N ARG A 52 -2.31 17.81 9.54
CA ARG A 52 -2.55 16.38 9.35
C ARG A 52 -4.03 16.05 9.13
N VAL A 53 -4.94 16.61 9.90
CA VAL A 53 -6.40 16.45 9.70
C VAL A 53 -6.80 16.93 8.30
N LEU A 54 -6.34 18.12 7.88
CA LEU A 54 -6.62 18.68 6.57
C LEU A 54 -6.11 17.78 5.44
N LEU A 55 -4.90 17.24 5.59
CA LEU A 55 -4.31 16.28 4.65
C LEU A 55 -5.17 15.02 4.53
N GLU A 56 -5.53 14.40 5.66
CA GLU A 56 -6.33 13.16 5.68
C GLU A 56 -7.71 13.37 5.04
N MET A 57 -8.30 14.55 5.23
CA MET A 57 -9.59 14.94 4.65
C MET A 57 -9.51 15.45 3.21
N GLY A 58 -8.30 15.65 2.66
CA GLY A 58 -8.10 16.17 1.31
C GLY A 58 -8.43 17.67 1.13
N LYS A 59 -8.37 18.47 2.20
CA LYS A 59 -8.64 19.92 2.17
C LYS A 59 -7.40 20.71 1.71
N THR A 60 -7.01 20.58 0.44
CA THR A 60 -5.74 21.10 -0.12
C THR A 60 -5.55 22.61 0.01
N HIS A 61 -6.54 23.42 -0.39
CA HIS A 61 -6.43 24.88 -0.30
C HIS A 61 -6.25 25.40 1.13
N GLU A 62 -6.99 24.81 2.06
CA GLU A 62 -6.89 25.17 3.48
C GLU A 62 -5.55 24.69 4.06
N LEU A 63 -5.09 23.50 3.66
CA LEU A 63 -3.78 22.99 4.02
C LEU A 63 -2.66 23.93 3.58
N ASP A 64 -2.65 24.38 2.32
CA ASP A 64 -1.61 25.28 1.79
C ASP A 64 -1.54 26.61 2.57
N PHE A 65 -2.69 27.17 2.96
CA PHE A 65 -2.75 28.36 3.81
C PHE A 65 -2.06 28.14 5.15
N TYR A 66 -2.40 27.06 5.87
CA TYR A 66 -1.82 26.80 7.19
C TYR A 66 -0.36 26.38 7.15
N ILE A 67 0.11 25.82 6.03
CA ILE A 67 1.53 25.59 5.79
C ILE A 67 2.27 26.91 5.68
N GLY A 68 1.76 27.87 4.89
CA GLY A 68 2.36 29.19 4.77
C GLY A 68 2.42 29.94 6.12
N GLU A 69 1.40 29.79 6.97
CA GLU A 69 1.44 30.34 8.33
C GLU A 69 2.50 29.63 9.20
N LEU A 70 2.62 28.30 9.11
CA LEU A 70 3.66 27.55 9.84
C LEU A 70 5.08 27.94 9.39
N GLU A 71 5.30 28.19 8.10
CA GLU A 71 6.58 28.66 7.56
C GLU A 71 6.93 30.06 8.05
N LYS A 72 5.97 31.00 8.04
CA LYS A 72 6.15 32.33 8.64
C LYS A 72 6.50 32.23 10.12
N HIS A 73 5.83 31.33 10.84
CA HIS A 73 6.12 31.09 12.25
C HIS A 73 7.51 30.51 12.47
N TYR A 74 7.95 29.56 11.63
CA TYR A 74 9.29 29.02 11.69
C TYR A 74 10.36 30.11 11.49
N ALA A 75 10.12 31.05 10.56
CA ALA A 75 11.02 32.19 10.33
C ALA A 75 11.10 33.15 11.54
N GLN A 76 10.03 33.26 12.34
CA GLN A 76 9.97 34.13 13.52
C GLN A 76 10.45 33.44 14.81
N LEU A 77 10.08 32.17 14.96
CA LEU A 77 10.22 31.38 16.18
C LEU A 77 10.78 30.01 15.79
N ASN A 78 12.11 29.92 15.71
CA ASN A 78 12.82 28.67 15.46
C ASN A 78 12.82 27.78 16.72
N THR A 79 11.64 27.27 17.07
CA THR A 79 11.45 26.33 18.18
C THR A 79 11.42 24.89 17.65
N PRO A 80 11.93 23.90 18.41
CA PRO A 80 11.95 22.50 17.98
C PRO A 80 10.58 21.96 17.58
N GLU A 81 9.51 22.44 18.23
CA GLU A 81 8.14 22.06 17.94
C GLU A 81 7.72 22.52 16.54
N VAL A 82 7.91 23.80 16.22
CA VAL A 82 7.62 24.34 14.90
C VAL A 82 8.46 23.64 13.82
N THR A 83 9.75 23.45 14.08
CA THR A 83 10.67 22.76 13.16
C THR A 83 10.22 21.32 12.88
N TYR A 84 9.85 20.56 13.92
CA TYR A 84 9.34 19.20 13.78
C TYR A 84 8.07 19.15 12.92
N GLN A 85 7.12 20.05 13.18
CA GLN A 85 5.85 20.08 12.46
C GLN A 85 6.03 20.48 10.99
N LEU A 86 6.97 21.39 10.71
CA LEU A 86 7.32 21.73 9.34
C LEU A 86 7.92 20.51 8.61
N GLY A 87 8.75 19.71 9.29
CA GLY A 87 9.22 18.43 8.76
C GLY A 87 8.09 17.45 8.42
N MET A 88 7.08 17.34 9.29
CA MET A 88 5.89 16.50 9.05
C MET A 88 5.07 16.96 7.85
N VAL A 89 4.93 18.27 7.67
CA VAL A 89 4.28 18.88 6.51
C VAL A 89 5.04 18.55 5.23
N PHE A 90 6.35 18.79 5.18
CA PHE A 90 7.16 18.48 4.01
C PHE A 90 7.13 16.99 3.67
N LEU A 91 7.18 16.11 4.68
CA LEU A 91 7.05 14.67 4.49
C LEU A 91 5.70 14.33 3.84
N SER A 92 4.62 14.96 4.29
CA SER A 92 3.27 14.76 3.77
C SER A 92 3.06 15.26 2.34
N LYS A 93 3.83 16.28 1.92
CA LYS A 93 3.87 16.79 0.53
C LYS A 93 4.78 15.96 -0.39
N GLY A 94 5.55 15.02 0.15
CA GLY A 94 6.56 14.28 -0.60
C GLY A 94 7.85 15.08 -0.83
N GLU A 95 8.05 16.20 -0.14
CA GLU A 95 9.27 17.00 -0.16
C GLU A 95 10.33 16.39 0.77
N LEU A 96 10.79 15.18 0.42
CA LEU A 96 11.53 14.31 1.32
C LEU A 96 12.84 14.92 1.85
N ASN A 97 13.55 15.70 1.03
CA ASN A 97 14.82 16.32 1.44
C ASN A 97 14.59 17.46 2.45
N HIS A 98 13.62 18.34 2.20
CA HIS A 98 13.26 19.39 3.16
C HIS A 98 12.75 18.79 4.47
N ALA A 99 11.96 17.71 4.40
CA ALA A 99 11.52 16.99 5.58
C ALA A 99 12.71 16.45 6.40
N LYS A 100 13.66 15.79 5.74
CA LYS A 100 14.90 15.29 6.35
C LYS A 100 15.65 16.39 7.09
N GLU A 101 15.91 17.52 6.41
CA GLU A 101 16.63 18.65 6.98
C GLU A 101 15.97 19.16 8.27
N LYS A 102 14.64 19.28 8.29
CA LYS A 102 13.89 19.73 9.47
C LYS A 102 13.92 18.71 10.61
N PHE A 103 13.88 17.41 10.32
CA PHE A 103 14.03 16.41 11.37
C PHE A 103 15.45 16.38 11.95
N GLU A 104 16.49 16.52 11.12
CA GLU A 104 17.88 16.62 11.59
C GLU A 104 18.12 17.90 12.39
N GLU A 105 17.53 19.02 12.00
CA GLU A 105 17.53 20.26 12.78
C GLU A 105 16.85 20.07 14.15
N THR A 106 15.70 19.39 14.18
CA THR A 106 14.98 19.06 15.42
C THR A 106 15.84 18.21 16.36
N ILE A 107 16.52 17.19 15.82
CA ILE A 107 17.38 16.28 16.60
C ILE A 107 18.62 17.01 17.15
N ARG A 108 19.21 17.91 16.37
CA ARG A 108 20.38 18.70 16.80
C ARG A 108 20.04 19.75 17.86
N ASN A 109 18.78 20.17 17.95
CA ASN A 109 18.38 21.19 18.89
C ASN A 109 18.30 20.61 20.33
N PRO A 110 19.11 21.09 21.29
CA PRO A 110 19.11 20.58 22.65
C PRO A 110 17.80 20.85 23.40
N ASN A 111 16.97 21.80 22.97
CA ASN A 111 15.66 22.03 23.58
C ASN A 111 14.56 21.12 23.01
N GLY A 112 14.90 20.26 22.03
CA GLY A 112 13.96 19.42 21.29
C GLY A 112 13.67 18.05 21.89
N HIS A 113 14.04 17.78 23.15
CA HIS A 113 13.96 16.44 23.76
C HIS A 113 12.62 15.72 23.54
N GLY A 114 11.49 16.43 23.68
CA GLY A 114 10.14 15.88 23.47
C GLY A 114 9.83 15.45 22.02
N TYR A 115 10.64 15.89 21.06
CA TYR A 115 10.48 15.64 19.62
C TYR A 115 11.60 14.80 19.02
N HIS A 116 12.74 14.61 19.70
CA HIS A 116 13.90 13.88 19.16
C HIS A 116 13.55 12.48 18.67
N VAL A 117 12.83 11.70 19.49
CA VAL A 117 12.45 10.32 19.15
C VAL A 117 11.49 10.29 17.97
N LYS A 118 10.49 11.17 17.95
CA LYS A 118 9.53 11.29 16.86
C LYS A 118 10.23 11.71 15.56
N ALA A 119 11.16 12.66 15.63
CA ALA A 119 11.97 13.09 14.50
C ALA A 119 12.85 11.94 13.95
N LYS A 120 13.47 11.13 14.81
CA LYS A 120 14.20 9.92 14.40
C LYS A 120 13.29 8.92 13.69
N MET A 121 12.07 8.68 14.20
CA MET A 121 11.08 7.83 13.52
C MET A 121 10.69 8.37 12.13
N CYS A 122 10.53 9.68 11.99
CA CYS A 122 10.27 10.29 10.70
C CYS A 122 11.48 10.17 9.75
N LEU A 123 12.71 10.26 10.25
CA LEU A 123 13.91 9.96 9.46
C LEU A 123 13.97 8.49 9.04
N MET A 124 13.56 7.54 9.88
CA MET A 124 13.45 6.15 9.46
C MET A 124 12.49 6.00 8.27
N ARG A 125 11.36 6.73 8.25
CA ARG A 125 10.47 6.76 7.07
C ARG A 125 11.15 7.34 5.83
N TYR A 126 11.96 8.39 5.97
CA TYR A 126 12.77 8.90 4.86
C TYR A 126 13.70 7.82 4.29
N TYR A 127 14.47 7.14 5.16
CA TYR A 127 15.42 6.11 4.74
C TYR A 127 14.74 4.85 4.19
N GLU A 128 13.58 4.46 4.73
CA GLU A 128 12.74 3.40 4.20
C GLU A 128 12.34 3.67 2.74
N ILE A 129 11.90 4.89 2.43
CA ILE A 129 11.55 5.29 1.05
C ILE A 129 12.79 5.21 0.13
N LYS A 130 13.98 5.51 0.66
CA LYS A 130 15.26 5.35 -0.05
C LYS A 130 15.78 3.91 -0.07
N LYS A 131 15.07 2.96 0.56
CA LYS A 131 15.46 1.55 0.74
C LYS A 131 16.79 1.38 1.48
N ASP A 132 17.14 2.32 2.35
CA ASP A 132 18.32 2.27 3.21
C ASP A 132 17.95 1.76 4.62
N TYR A 133 17.74 0.45 4.72
CA TYR A 133 17.32 -0.18 5.97
C TYR A 133 18.43 -0.23 7.03
N THR A 134 19.69 -0.10 6.62
CA THR A 134 20.83 0.03 7.54
C THR A 134 20.71 1.32 8.34
N SER A 135 20.44 2.46 7.68
CA SER A 135 20.20 3.73 8.37
C SER A 135 18.96 3.67 9.26
N CYS A 136 17.89 2.98 8.84
CA CYS A 136 16.72 2.75 9.71
C CYS A 136 17.11 2.00 10.99
N ARG A 137 17.89 0.91 10.87
CA ARG A 137 18.36 0.11 12.00
C ARG A 137 19.21 0.95 12.96
N LEU A 138 20.20 1.69 12.45
CA LEU A 138 21.05 2.56 13.27
C LEU A 138 20.25 3.63 14.03
N LEU A 139 19.26 4.24 13.37
CA LEU A 139 18.38 5.20 14.02
C LEU A 139 17.55 4.55 15.13
N LEU A 140 16.94 3.40 14.85
CA LEU A 140 16.15 2.67 15.83
C LEU A 140 16.97 2.28 17.06
N ASP A 141 18.17 1.73 16.85
CA ASP A 141 19.05 1.27 17.93
C ASP A 141 19.59 2.45 18.77
N SER A 142 19.61 3.67 18.19
CA SER A 142 19.97 4.90 18.91
C SER A 142 18.87 5.48 19.81
N ILE A 143 17.68 4.88 19.82
CA ILE A 143 16.54 5.35 20.63
C ILE A 143 16.47 4.51 21.92
N PRO A 144 16.68 5.13 23.10
CA PRO A 144 16.53 4.41 24.37
C PRO A 144 15.06 4.05 24.63
N PRO A 145 14.77 3.11 25.55
CA PRO A 145 13.40 2.86 26.00
C PRO A 145 12.69 4.16 26.42
N GLN A 146 11.43 4.31 26.02
CA GLN A 146 10.66 5.52 26.30
C GLN A 146 9.70 5.28 27.48
N PRO A 147 9.40 6.31 28.29
CA PRO A 147 8.40 6.19 29.34
C PRO A 147 6.96 6.13 28.79
N ASP A 148 6.76 6.67 27.58
CA ASP A 148 5.46 6.74 26.92
C ASP A 148 5.13 5.43 26.19
N ALA A 149 3.99 4.82 26.56
CA ALA A 149 3.53 3.57 25.98
C ALA A 149 3.25 3.68 24.48
N MET A 150 2.70 4.82 24.04
CA MET A 150 2.40 5.06 22.62
C MET A 150 3.67 5.10 21.78
N THR A 151 4.70 5.82 22.25
CA THR A 151 6.00 5.87 21.58
C THR A 151 6.66 4.49 21.53
N ASN A 152 6.56 3.68 22.59
CA ASN A 152 7.06 2.30 22.56
C ASN A 152 6.32 1.42 21.55
N THR A 153 4.99 1.54 21.44
CA THR A 153 4.19 0.87 20.40
C THR A 153 4.70 1.22 19.00
N LEU A 154 4.95 2.50 18.72
CA LEU A 154 5.53 2.93 17.44
C LEU A 154 6.95 2.38 17.21
N LEU A 155 7.78 2.30 18.25
CA LEU A 155 9.10 1.66 18.15
C LEU A 155 8.98 0.16 17.84
N ASP A 156 8.01 -0.54 18.42
CA ASP A 156 7.76 -1.96 18.15
C ASP A 156 7.29 -2.17 16.70
N ILE A 157 6.44 -1.29 16.16
CA ILE A 157 6.07 -1.28 14.73
C ILE A 157 7.33 -1.15 13.86
N TRP A 158 8.23 -0.23 14.19
CA TRP A 158 9.52 -0.08 13.47
C TRP A 158 10.42 -1.30 13.60
N ARG A 159 10.53 -1.90 14.79
CA ARG A 159 11.28 -3.15 15.03
C ARG A 159 10.77 -4.27 14.14
N ALA A 160 9.46 -4.47 14.11
CA ALA A 160 8.82 -5.48 13.27
C ALA A 160 9.11 -5.24 11.78
N ASN A 161 9.00 -3.99 11.30
CA ASN A 161 9.26 -3.67 9.90
C ASN A 161 10.72 -3.93 9.51
N ILE A 162 11.69 -3.56 10.34
CA ILE A 162 13.12 -3.82 10.05
C ILE A 162 13.42 -5.33 10.09
N LEU A 163 12.85 -6.08 11.03
CA LEU A 163 12.98 -7.54 11.04
C LEU A 163 12.43 -8.20 9.77
N ARG A 164 11.31 -7.69 9.22
CA ARG A 164 10.80 -8.12 7.91
C ARG A 164 11.84 -7.88 6.80
N TYR A 165 12.43 -6.69 6.74
CA TYR A 165 13.44 -6.37 5.73
C TYR A 165 14.72 -7.21 5.86
N GLU A 166 15.07 -7.64 7.08
CA GLU A 166 16.15 -8.59 7.34
C GLU A 166 15.80 -10.04 7.00
N GLY A 167 14.58 -10.32 6.54
CA GLY A 167 14.08 -11.68 6.27
C GLY A 167 13.77 -12.49 7.54
N LYS A 168 13.81 -11.86 8.72
CA LYS A 168 13.49 -12.47 10.02
C LYS A 168 11.98 -12.43 10.27
N PHE A 169 11.23 -13.05 9.37
CA PHE A 169 9.77 -12.95 9.35
C PHE A 169 9.11 -13.48 10.63
N ASP A 170 9.60 -14.57 11.22
CA ASP A 170 9.00 -15.15 12.42
C ASP A 170 9.13 -14.21 13.63
N ALA A 171 10.29 -13.55 13.76
CA ALA A 171 10.50 -12.55 14.80
C ALA A 171 9.64 -11.28 14.57
N SER A 172 9.44 -10.90 13.31
CA SER A 172 8.53 -9.81 12.94
C SER A 172 7.08 -10.15 13.34
N ASP A 173 6.60 -11.35 13.02
CA ASP A 173 5.25 -11.81 13.37
C ASP A 173 5.03 -11.84 14.89
N LEU A 174 5.99 -12.32 15.68
CA LEU A 174 5.86 -12.34 17.14
C LEU A 174 5.58 -10.93 17.72
N ILE A 175 6.25 -9.90 17.20
CA ILE A 175 6.02 -8.51 17.61
C ILE A 175 4.66 -8.03 17.11
N LEU A 176 4.31 -8.32 15.86
CA LEU A 176 3.05 -7.87 15.26
C LEU A 176 1.83 -8.53 15.91
N ASP A 177 1.92 -9.79 16.29
CA ASP A 177 0.86 -10.52 17.01
C ASP A 177 0.64 -9.97 18.41
N ASP A 178 1.71 -9.59 19.11
CA ASP A 178 1.60 -8.89 20.40
C ASP A 178 0.96 -7.51 20.23
N LEU A 179 1.42 -6.72 19.25
CA LEU A 179 0.86 -5.41 18.93
C LEU A 179 -0.62 -5.48 18.58
N GLN A 180 -1.03 -6.48 17.80
CA GLN A 180 -2.42 -6.65 17.39
C GLN A 180 -3.35 -6.93 18.59
N ARG A 181 -2.86 -7.51 19.69
CA ARG A 181 -3.65 -7.71 20.91
C ARG A 181 -3.84 -6.41 21.70
N ARG A 182 -2.92 -5.45 21.56
CA ARG A 182 -2.90 -4.19 22.33
C ARG A 182 -3.50 -3.02 21.56
N VAL A 183 -3.41 -3.02 20.23
CA VAL A 183 -3.82 -1.91 19.37
C VAL A 183 -5.13 -2.24 18.66
N THR A 184 -6.18 -1.49 18.95
CA THR A 184 -7.48 -1.59 18.25
C THR A 184 -7.68 -0.42 17.31
N PHE A 185 -8.45 -0.64 16.24
CA PHE A 185 -8.76 0.40 15.26
C PHE A 185 -9.52 1.58 15.89
N GLU A 186 -10.40 1.29 16.86
CA GLU A 186 -11.23 2.29 17.53
C GLU A 186 -10.43 3.16 18.50
N ALA A 187 -9.37 2.63 19.12
CA ALA A 187 -8.50 3.37 20.02
C ALA A 187 -7.44 4.19 19.26
N ASN A 188 -6.78 3.57 18.26
CA ASN A 188 -5.76 4.22 17.46
C ASN A 188 -5.72 3.62 16.06
N TRP A 189 -6.49 4.22 15.14
CA TRP A 189 -6.56 3.73 13.76
C TRP A 189 -5.20 3.77 13.05
N TYR A 190 -4.36 4.74 13.40
CA TYR A 190 -3.07 4.95 12.75
C TYR A 190 -2.13 3.77 13.05
N GLU A 191 -1.93 3.47 14.33
CA GLU A 191 -1.11 2.33 14.75
C GLU A 191 -1.68 1.00 14.25
N TYR A 192 -3.00 0.81 14.34
CA TYR A 192 -3.66 -0.40 13.85
C TYR A 192 -3.38 -0.61 12.35
N VAL A 193 -3.59 0.42 11.52
CA VAL A 193 -3.37 0.32 10.08
C VAL A 193 -1.91 0.00 9.77
N TYR A 194 -0.94 0.61 10.48
CA TYR A 194 0.48 0.32 10.27
C TYR A 194 0.87 -1.10 10.69
N VAL A 195 0.31 -1.63 11.79
CA VAL A 195 0.49 -3.04 12.17
C VAL A 195 -0.02 -3.96 11.07
N ARG A 196 -1.26 -3.77 10.61
CA ARG A 196 -1.85 -4.57 9.53
C ARG A 196 -1.08 -4.42 8.22
N PHE A 197 -0.57 -3.22 7.91
CA PHE A 197 0.25 -2.95 6.74
C PHE A 197 1.54 -3.79 6.73
N ILE A 198 2.28 -3.79 7.85
CA ILE A 198 3.51 -4.58 7.95
C ILE A 198 3.18 -6.07 7.90
N GLN A 199 2.13 -6.54 8.58
CA GLN A 199 1.69 -7.93 8.50
C GLN A 199 1.37 -8.35 7.06
N ALA A 200 0.64 -7.52 6.30
CA ALA A 200 0.35 -7.79 4.90
C ALA A 200 1.65 -7.92 4.08
N TRP A 201 2.62 -7.02 4.29
CA TRP A 201 3.93 -7.09 3.64
C TRP A 201 4.72 -8.34 4.02
N VAL A 202 4.72 -8.76 5.30
CA VAL A 202 5.36 -10.03 5.72
C VAL A 202 4.75 -11.20 4.95
N GLN A 203 3.43 -11.27 4.84
CA GLN A 203 2.76 -12.33 4.08
C GLN A 203 3.07 -12.27 2.58
N LEU A 204 3.13 -11.06 2.00
CA LEU A 204 3.56 -10.87 0.61
C LEU A 204 4.99 -11.35 0.38
N ASP A 205 5.92 -11.05 1.29
CA ASP A 205 7.34 -11.44 1.20
C ASP A 205 7.52 -12.95 1.37
N ARG A 206 6.69 -13.61 2.18
CA ARG A 206 6.58 -15.07 2.29
C ARG A 206 5.84 -15.76 1.14
N LYS A 207 5.32 -15.00 0.17
CA LYS A 207 4.45 -15.50 -0.92
C LYS A 207 3.13 -16.13 -0.43
N ASN A 208 2.68 -15.77 0.78
CA ASN A 208 1.38 -16.15 1.31
C ASN A 208 0.31 -15.12 0.88
N TYR A 209 0.01 -15.11 -0.42
CA TYR A 209 -0.85 -14.09 -1.03
C TYR A 209 -2.31 -14.14 -0.56
N VAL A 210 -2.79 -15.31 -0.13
CA VAL A 210 -4.16 -15.48 0.39
C VAL A 210 -4.31 -14.72 1.71
N GLU A 211 -3.38 -14.91 2.64
CA GLU A 211 -3.43 -14.21 3.92
C GLU A 211 -3.19 -12.71 3.76
N ALA A 212 -2.25 -12.31 2.88
CA ALA A 212 -2.06 -10.90 2.54
C ALA A 212 -3.35 -10.25 2.02
N SER A 213 -4.07 -10.93 1.12
CA SER A 213 -5.35 -10.46 0.59
C SER A 213 -6.42 -10.33 1.68
N LYS A 214 -6.47 -11.28 2.62
CA LYS A 214 -7.41 -11.24 3.76
C LYS A 214 -7.15 -10.04 4.66
N ILE A 215 -5.89 -9.76 4.98
CA ILE A 215 -5.48 -8.60 5.79
C ILE A 215 -5.89 -7.29 5.09
N ILE A 216 -5.64 -7.18 3.77
CA ILE A 216 -6.00 -6.00 2.98
C ILE A 216 -7.52 -5.76 3.00
N GLU A 217 -8.33 -6.79 2.80
CA GLU A 217 -9.79 -6.66 2.82
C GLU A 217 -10.32 -6.34 4.23
N GLU A 218 -9.72 -6.88 5.29
CA GLU A 218 -10.07 -6.51 6.67
C GLU A 218 -9.88 -5.01 6.93
N VAL A 219 -8.70 -4.47 6.58
CA VAL A 219 -8.42 -3.03 6.74
C VAL A 219 -9.38 -2.20 5.90
N LYS A 220 -9.63 -2.60 4.65
CA LYS A 220 -10.57 -1.93 3.76
C LYS A 220 -11.98 -1.86 4.35
N LEU A 221 -12.50 -2.95 4.89
CA LEU A 221 -13.82 -2.99 5.54
C LEU A 221 -13.89 -2.06 6.75
N LYS A 222 -12.82 -1.99 7.55
CA LYS A 222 -12.75 -1.09 8.72
C LYS A 222 -12.78 0.40 8.34
N VAL A 223 -12.29 0.76 7.14
CA VAL A 223 -12.21 2.15 6.67
C VAL A 223 -13.23 2.52 5.61
N GLU A 224 -14.09 1.61 5.17
CA GLU A 224 -15.02 1.85 4.06
C GLU A 224 -15.93 3.07 4.26
N SER A 225 -16.35 3.32 5.51
CA SER A 225 -17.14 4.49 5.90
C SER A 225 -16.30 5.73 6.26
N LYS A 226 -14.97 5.60 6.35
CA LYS A 226 -14.07 6.64 6.85
C LYS A 226 -13.16 7.14 5.72
N ARG A 227 -13.31 8.41 5.36
CA ARG A 227 -12.42 9.04 4.36
C ARG A 227 -11.07 9.38 4.99
N SER A 228 -10.07 8.51 4.83
CA SER A 228 -8.66 8.80 5.13
C SER A 228 -7.79 8.62 3.90
N LYS A 229 -7.14 9.71 3.49
CA LYS A 229 -6.19 9.71 2.38
C LYS A 229 -5.02 8.74 2.61
N THR A 230 -4.44 8.72 3.81
CA THR A 230 -3.29 7.85 4.11
C THR A 230 -3.64 6.37 4.01
N VAL A 231 -4.79 5.96 4.55
CA VAL A 231 -5.19 4.54 4.47
C VAL A 231 -5.43 4.13 3.02
N ASN A 232 -6.03 4.99 2.21
CA ASN A 232 -6.24 4.70 0.79
C ASN A 232 -4.92 4.51 0.04
N ILE A 233 -3.94 5.38 0.26
CA ILE A 233 -2.59 5.24 -0.33
C ILE A 233 -1.96 3.90 0.06
N ILE A 234 -2.04 3.54 1.35
CA ILE A 234 -1.51 2.28 1.88
C ILE A 234 -2.21 1.07 1.24
N LEU A 235 -3.54 1.09 1.16
CA LEU A 235 -4.33 0.00 0.56
C LEU A 235 -4.01 -0.15 -0.94
N ASP A 236 -3.86 0.96 -1.66
CA ASP A 236 -3.54 0.94 -3.09
C ASP A 236 -2.11 0.42 -3.32
N GLU A 237 -1.16 0.79 -2.47
CA GLU A 237 0.20 0.25 -2.48
C GLU A 237 0.19 -1.28 -2.28
N LEU A 238 -0.50 -1.77 -1.24
CA LEU A 238 -0.60 -3.21 -0.95
C LEU A 238 -1.33 -3.98 -2.07
N LYS A 239 -2.41 -3.44 -2.61
CA LYS A 239 -3.15 -4.06 -3.72
C LYS A 239 -2.31 -4.13 -4.98
N THR A 240 -1.56 -3.06 -5.28
CA THR A 240 -0.63 -3.04 -6.42
C THR A 240 0.46 -4.09 -6.23
N ALA A 241 1.11 -4.13 -5.07
CA ALA A 241 2.13 -5.12 -4.76
C ALA A 241 1.59 -6.56 -4.80
N LEU A 242 0.39 -6.80 -4.26
CA LEU A 242 -0.28 -8.10 -4.35
C LEU A 242 -0.56 -8.46 -5.82
N ALA A 243 -1.12 -7.54 -6.60
CA ALA A 243 -1.43 -7.76 -8.00
C ALA A 243 -0.18 -8.06 -8.82
N GLU A 244 0.93 -7.34 -8.60
CA GLU A 244 2.22 -7.57 -9.25
C GLU A 244 2.80 -8.95 -8.91
N ARG A 245 2.81 -9.32 -7.62
CA ARG A 245 3.40 -10.58 -7.14
C ARG A 245 2.55 -11.81 -7.42
N THR A 246 1.23 -11.63 -7.53
CA THR A 246 0.29 -12.67 -7.98
C THR A 246 0.13 -12.68 -9.50
N SER A 247 0.56 -11.61 -10.18
CA SER A 247 0.50 -11.55 -11.63
C SER A 247 1.32 -12.71 -12.18
N VAL A 248 0.70 -13.43 -13.11
CA VAL A 248 1.35 -14.53 -13.78
C VAL A 248 2.34 -14.00 -14.84
N GLY A 249 2.72 -12.72 -14.80
CA GLY A 249 3.54 -12.06 -15.81
C GLY A 249 2.83 -11.91 -17.16
N HIS A 250 3.62 -11.69 -18.22
CA HIS A 250 3.14 -11.58 -19.59
C HIS A 250 3.56 -12.79 -20.42
N ILE A 251 2.63 -13.32 -21.20
CA ILE A 251 2.91 -14.28 -22.26
C ILE A 251 3.23 -13.48 -23.52
N GLU A 252 4.36 -13.79 -24.14
CA GLU A 252 4.71 -13.23 -25.44
C GLU A 252 4.31 -14.21 -26.55
N TYR A 253 3.82 -13.70 -27.67
CA TYR A 253 3.55 -14.56 -28.83
C TYR A 253 3.91 -13.90 -30.16
N GLN A 254 4.35 -14.72 -31.11
CA GLN A 254 4.69 -14.33 -32.47
C GLN A 254 4.20 -15.40 -33.46
N SER A 255 3.87 -15.00 -34.69
CA SER A 255 3.65 -15.95 -35.77
C SER A 255 4.97 -16.64 -36.14
N ASP A 256 4.88 -17.92 -36.45
CA ASP A 256 5.98 -18.74 -36.96
C ASP A 256 5.65 -19.13 -38.41
N ASP A 257 6.11 -18.31 -39.34
CA ASP A 257 5.82 -18.46 -40.77
C ASP A 257 6.44 -19.75 -41.32
N SER A 258 7.57 -20.20 -40.75
CA SER A 258 8.26 -21.42 -41.17
C SER A 258 7.47 -22.70 -40.85
N ARG A 259 6.67 -22.69 -39.77
CA ARG A 259 5.93 -23.88 -39.29
C ARG A 259 4.43 -23.73 -39.38
N SER A 260 3.94 -22.66 -40.00
CA SER A 260 2.51 -22.34 -40.07
C SER A 260 1.86 -22.42 -38.69
N GLY A 261 2.34 -21.62 -37.74
CA GLY A 261 1.93 -21.69 -36.36
C GLY A 261 2.23 -20.44 -35.53
N TYR A 262 2.22 -20.60 -34.21
CA TYR A 262 2.62 -19.57 -33.26
C TYR A 262 3.68 -20.07 -32.31
N ILE A 263 4.64 -19.21 -31.98
CA ILE A 263 5.57 -19.40 -30.88
C ILE A 263 5.05 -18.61 -29.69
N VAL A 264 4.85 -19.30 -28.58
CA VAL A 264 4.46 -18.72 -27.30
C VAL A 264 5.66 -18.76 -26.37
N LYS A 265 6.05 -17.62 -25.80
CA LYS A 265 7.19 -17.49 -24.90
C LYS A 265 6.76 -17.02 -23.51
N TYR A 266 7.41 -17.56 -22.49
CA TYR A 266 7.25 -17.14 -21.10
C TYR A 266 8.53 -17.45 -20.31
N LEU A 267 9.09 -16.44 -19.63
CA LEU A 267 10.33 -16.54 -18.84
C LEU A 267 11.45 -17.29 -19.59
N GLY A 268 11.66 -16.98 -20.87
CA GLY A 268 12.69 -17.58 -21.72
C GLY A 268 12.37 -18.98 -22.26
N LYS A 269 11.29 -19.64 -21.82
CA LYS A 269 10.81 -20.91 -22.39
C LYS A 269 9.88 -20.64 -23.57
N CYS A 270 9.88 -21.53 -24.57
CA CYS A 270 9.00 -21.43 -25.72
C CYS A 270 8.24 -22.73 -26.01
N VAL A 271 7.05 -22.59 -26.59
CA VAL A 271 6.22 -23.70 -27.11
C VAL A 271 5.75 -23.30 -28.51
N HIS A 272 5.92 -24.22 -29.47
CA HIS A 272 5.37 -24.08 -30.81
C HIS A 272 3.99 -24.71 -30.88
N LEU A 273 3.02 -23.98 -31.42
CA LEU A 273 1.68 -24.46 -31.66
C LEU A 273 1.40 -24.48 -33.16
N ARG A 274 1.01 -25.64 -33.68
CA ARG A 274 0.68 -25.84 -35.11
C ARG A 274 -0.77 -25.43 -35.40
N ARG A 275 -1.02 -24.81 -36.57
CA ARG A 275 -2.33 -24.30 -37.02
C ARG A 275 -3.51 -25.29 -37.02
N SER A 276 -3.24 -26.59 -37.04
CA SER A 276 -4.27 -27.63 -37.11
C SER A 276 -4.80 -28.09 -35.75
N ASN A 277 -4.23 -27.63 -34.64
CA ASN A 277 -4.57 -28.15 -33.31
C ASN A 277 -5.72 -27.33 -32.66
N PRO A 278 -6.79 -27.97 -32.15
CA PRO A 278 -7.82 -27.28 -31.37
C PRO A 278 -7.26 -26.41 -30.22
N LYS A 279 -6.12 -26.81 -29.63
CA LYS A 279 -5.44 -26.02 -28.59
C LYS A 279 -4.89 -24.70 -29.10
N GLU A 280 -4.45 -24.66 -30.35
CA GLU A 280 -3.93 -23.44 -30.97
C GLU A 280 -5.07 -22.47 -31.27
N LYS A 281 -6.19 -22.96 -31.83
CA LYS A 281 -7.42 -22.16 -31.96
C LYS A 281 -7.89 -21.60 -30.62
N LEU A 282 -7.93 -22.44 -29.58
CA LEU A 282 -8.33 -22.02 -28.24
C LEU A 282 -7.35 -21.01 -27.64
N LEU A 283 -6.05 -21.21 -27.82
CA LEU A 283 -5.06 -20.21 -27.41
C LEU A 283 -5.28 -18.90 -28.15
N MET A 284 -5.44 -18.94 -29.48
CA MET A 284 -5.63 -17.74 -30.29
C MET A 284 -6.89 -16.97 -29.89
N LEU A 285 -7.95 -17.68 -29.51
CA LEU A 285 -9.11 -17.06 -28.86
C LEU A 285 -8.72 -16.35 -27.57
N PHE A 286 -7.96 -16.99 -26.67
CA PHE A 286 -7.50 -16.35 -25.43
C PHE A 286 -6.56 -15.16 -25.64
N LEU A 287 -5.71 -15.22 -26.68
CA LEU A 287 -4.79 -14.13 -27.01
C LEU A 287 -5.54 -12.91 -27.58
N LYS A 288 -6.66 -13.12 -28.27
CA LYS A 288 -7.54 -12.06 -28.77
C LYS A 288 -8.52 -11.56 -27.70
N HIS A 289 -9.05 -12.47 -26.90
CA HIS A 289 -10.07 -12.23 -25.89
C HIS A 289 -9.60 -12.84 -24.57
N ARG A 290 -9.29 -12.00 -23.58
CA ARG A 290 -8.79 -12.49 -22.28
C ARG A 290 -9.82 -13.35 -21.56
N PHE A 291 -11.11 -13.16 -21.83
CA PHE A 291 -12.22 -13.94 -21.32
C PHE A 291 -12.97 -14.58 -22.49
N LEU A 292 -13.34 -15.86 -22.34
CA LEU A 292 -14.07 -16.64 -23.32
C LEU A 292 -15.28 -17.30 -22.65
N GLU A 293 -16.47 -16.98 -23.15
CA GLU A 293 -17.69 -17.71 -22.80
C GLU A 293 -17.68 -19.10 -23.44
N LYS A 294 -18.37 -20.06 -22.81
CA LYS A 294 -18.37 -21.47 -23.26
C LYS A 294 -18.94 -21.65 -24.66
N ASP A 295 -19.94 -20.87 -25.04
CA ASP A 295 -20.56 -20.83 -26.37
C ASP A 295 -19.61 -20.33 -27.46
N VAL A 296 -18.81 -19.30 -27.17
CA VAL A 296 -17.74 -18.82 -28.06
C VAL A 296 -16.69 -19.91 -28.27
N ILE A 297 -16.33 -20.65 -27.20
CA ILE A 297 -15.38 -21.76 -27.29
C ILE A 297 -15.93 -22.87 -28.19
N VAL A 298 -17.17 -23.32 -27.98
CA VAL A 298 -17.75 -24.44 -28.75
C VAL A 298 -18.02 -24.06 -30.20
N SER A 299 -18.60 -22.89 -30.45
CA SER A 299 -18.84 -22.41 -31.82
C SER A 299 -17.54 -22.34 -32.63
N THR A 300 -16.45 -21.86 -32.02
CA THR A 300 -15.15 -21.76 -32.70
C THR A 300 -14.45 -23.12 -32.87
N LEU A 301 -14.49 -23.98 -31.86
CA LEU A 301 -13.77 -25.27 -31.89
C LEU A 301 -14.53 -26.35 -32.66
N CYS A 302 -15.86 -26.34 -32.60
CA CYS A 302 -16.73 -27.41 -33.09
C CYS A 302 -17.69 -26.97 -34.21
N GLY A 303 -17.85 -25.67 -34.46
CA GLY A 303 -18.75 -25.17 -35.52
C GLY A 303 -20.23 -25.39 -35.25
N ARG A 304 -20.64 -25.47 -33.98
CA ARG A 304 -22.03 -25.69 -33.56
C ARG A 304 -22.40 -24.90 -32.30
N GLU A 305 -23.69 -24.83 -32.00
CA GLU A 305 -24.20 -24.24 -30.77
C GLU A 305 -23.79 -25.04 -29.53
N TYR A 306 -23.65 -24.33 -28.41
CA TYR A 306 -23.28 -24.89 -27.13
C TYR A 306 -24.45 -25.60 -26.45
N VAL A 307 -24.21 -26.84 -26.05
CA VAL A 307 -25.17 -27.67 -25.33
C VAL A 307 -24.63 -27.91 -23.91
N PRO A 308 -25.26 -27.31 -22.87
CA PRO A 308 -24.86 -27.50 -21.48
C PRO A 308 -24.75 -28.98 -21.08
N LYS A 309 -23.86 -29.31 -20.12
CA LYS A 309 -23.53 -30.67 -19.65
C LYS A 309 -22.78 -31.54 -20.66
N VAL A 310 -23.16 -31.54 -21.95
CA VAL A 310 -22.47 -32.31 -23.00
C VAL A 310 -21.12 -31.65 -23.30
N ASP A 311 -21.15 -30.35 -23.55
CA ASP A 311 -19.95 -29.61 -23.96
C ASP A 311 -19.05 -29.21 -22.79
N ASP A 312 -19.57 -29.13 -21.57
CA ASP A 312 -18.77 -28.78 -20.38
C ASP A 312 -17.56 -29.69 -20.21
N ARG A 313 -17.74 -31.01 -20.45
CA ARG A 313 -16.65 -31.99 -20.38
C ARG A 313 -15.61 -31.77 -21.48
N LEU A 314 -16.08 -31.47 -22.70
CA LEU A 314 -15.22 -31.18 -23.84
C LEU A 314 -14.38 -29.93 -23.60
N ILE A 315 -15.03 -28.82 -23.21
CA ILE A 315 -14.38 -27.55 -22.91
C ILE A 315 -13.37 -27.73 -21.77
N TYR A 316 -13.77 -28.39 -20.68
CA TYR A 316 -12.86 -28.66 -19.56
C TYR A 316 -11.62 -29.43 -20.02
N SER A 317 -11.78 -30.46 -20.86
CA SER A 317 -10.66 -31.23 -21.41
C SER A 317 -9.70 -30.38 -22.23
N GLN A 318 -10.23 -29.50 -23.11
CA GLN A 318 -9.40 -28.60 -23.92
C GLN A 318 -8.66 -27.57 -23.04
N ILE A 319 -9.36 -26.95 -22.09
CA ILE A 319 -8.76 -26.01 -21.12
C ILE A 319 -7.69 -26.70 -20.28
N HIS A 320 -7.97 -27.90 -19.78
CA HIS A 320 -7.02 -28.69 -18.99
C HIS A 320 -5.77 -29.04 -19.81
N SER A 321 -5.94 -29.43 -21.08
CA SER A 321 -4.81 -29.70 -21.95
C SER A 321 -3.99 -28.45 -22.25
N LEU A 322 -4.61 -27.28 -22.42
CA LEU A 322 -3.90 -26.03 -22.65
C LEU A 322 -3.14 -25.60 -21.39
N ARG A 323 -3.74 -25.75 -20.20
CA ARG A 323 -3.06 -25.55 -18.90
C ARG A 323 -1.82 -26.44 -18.76
N LYS A 324 -1.85 -27.70 -19.24
CA LYS A 324 -0.66 -28.58 -19.24
C LYS A 324 0.48 -28.01 -20.10
N GLN A 325 0.17 -27.44 -21.27
CA GLN A 325 1.17 -26.79 -22.12
C GLN A 325 1.72 -25.51 -21.50
N PHE A 326 0.86 -24.71 -20.86
CA PHE A 326 1.31 -23.55 -20.10
C PHE A 326 2.18 -23.94 -18.91
N LYS A 327 1.86 -25.04 -18.22
CA LYS A 327 2.72 -25.58 -17.16
C LYS A 327 4.12 -25.95 -17.68
N SER A 328 4.25 -26.47 -18.90
CA SER A 328 5.59 -26.74 -19.47
C SER A 328 6.37 -25.46 -19.77
N LEU A 329 5.68 -24.33 -19.99
CA LEU A 329 6.30 -22.99 -20.06
C LEU A 329 6.67 -22.42 -18.68
N GLY A 330 6.27 -23.05 -17.57
CA GLY A 330 6.50 -22.54 -16.23
C GLY A 330 5.36 -21.66 -15.68
N LEU A 331 4.23 -21.58 -16.38
CA LEU A 331 3.05 -20.89 -15.88
C LEU A 331 2.35 -21.74 -14.78
N PRO A 332 1.75 -21.11 -13.77
CA PRO A 332 1.06 -21.77 -12.67
C PRO A 332 -0.23 -22.46 -13.13
N LYS A 333 -0.76 -23.37 -12.29
CA LYS A 333 -1.96 -24.17 -12.61
C LYS A 333 -3.21 -23.31 -12.89
N ASN A 334 -3.29 -22.13 -12.29
CA ASN A 334 -4.37 -21.15 -12.42
C ASN A 334 -4.15 -20.14 -13.57
N VAL A 335 -3.23 -20.40 -14.50
CA VAL A 335 -3.01 -19.57 -15.70
C VAL A 335 -4.29 -19.29 -16.49
N ILE A 336 -5.24 -20.24 -16.48
CA ILE A 336 -6.60 -20.04 -16.96
C ILE A 336 -7.51 -20.31 -15.76
N CYS A 337 -8.39 -19.38 -15.39
CA CYS A 337 -9.37 -19.55 -14.31
C CYS A 337 -10.76 -19.76 -14.90
N SER A 338 -11.60 -20.54 -14.22
CA SER A 338 -13.04 -20.57 -14.53
C SER A 338 -13.69 -19.37 -13.86
N GLU A 339 -14.55 -18.66 -14.58
CA GLU A 339 -15.22 -17.47 -14.09
C GLU A 339 -16.59 -17.37 -14.76
N ASN A 340 -17.66 -17.27 -13.95
CA ASN A 340 -19.04 -17.25 -14.42
C ASN A 340 -19.32 -18.45 -15.37
N ASN A 341 -19.85 -18.17 -16.57
CA ASN A 341 -20.11 -19.17 -17.61
C ASN A 341 -18.93 -19.34 -18.61
N GLY A 342 -17.70 -19.04 -18.19
CA GLY A 342 -16.55 -19.01 -19.09
C GLY A 342 -15.21 -19.26 -18.41
N TYR A 343 -14.16 -18.84 -19.12
CA TYR A 343 -12.77 -18.97 -18.71
C TYR A 343 -11.99 -17.69 -19.00
N ARG A 344 -11.09 -17.32 -18.09
CA ARG A 344 -10.19 -16.16 -18.22
C ARG A 344 -8.73 -16.60 -18.29
N LEU A 345 -7.98 -16.10 -19.28
CA LEU A 345 -6.52 -16.17 -19.28
C LEU A 345 -5.95 -15.08 -18.34
N VAL A 346 -5.31 -15.52 -17.25
CA VAL A 346 -4.82 -14.63 -16.18
C VAL A 346 -3.62 -13.77 -16.61
N PRO A 347 -2.57 -14.32 -17.28
CA PRO A 347 -1.46 -13.51 -17.76
C PRO A 347 -1.90 -12.37 -18.68
N THR A 348 -1.11 -11.30 -18.73
CA THR A 348 -1.20 -10.35 -19.83
C THR A 348 -0.59 -10.95 -21.09
N VAL A 349 -0.99 -10.49 -22.26
CA VAL A 349 -0.53 -11.03 -23.54
C VAL A 349 0.14 -9.90 -24.32
N LYS A 350 1.35 -10.16 -24.83
CA LYS A 350 2.11 -9.21 -25.65
C LYS A 350 2.43 -9.84 -27.00
N ARG A 351 1.97 -9.21 -28.09
CA ARG A 351 2.34 -9.63 -29.45
C ARG A 351 3.73 -9.06 -29.77
N ILE A 352 4.68 -9.93 -30.11
CA ILE A 352 5.97 -9.52 -30.66
C ILE A 352 5.83 -9.45 -32.19
N ARG A 353 6.18 -8.32 -32.78
CA ARG A 353 6.35 -8.25 -34.24
C ARG A 353 7.65 -8.97 -34.59
N GLY A 354 7.58 -9.98 -35.46
CA GLY A 354 8.80 -10.60 -35.99
C GLY A 354 9.66 -9.53 -36.63
N MET A 355 10.96 -9.52 -36.32
CA MET A 355 11.93 -8.80 -37.16
C MET A 355 11.90 -9.52 -38.50
N ALA A 356 11.39 -8.82 -39.52
CA ALA A 356 11.41 -9.27 -40.90
C ALA A 356 12.85 -9.39 -41.41
#